data_AF-A0AAJ4JQ33-F1
#
_entry.id   AF-A0AAJ4JQ33-F1
#
_cell.length_a   1.000
_cell.length_b   1.000
_cell.length_c   1.000
_cell.angle_alpha   90.00
_cell.angle_beta   90.00
_cell.angle_gamma   90.00
#
_symmetry.space_group_name_H-M   'P 1'
#
loop_
_entity.id
_entity.type
_entity.pdbx_description
1 polymer ?
#
loop_
_entity_poly.entity_id
_entity_poly.type
_entity_poly.pdbx_seq_one_letter_code
_entity_poly.pdbx_strand_id
1 'polypeptide(L)'
;MAKNTIERGQSITFRVPSDTPDYLLKALQRLKETERRNFSSQIAQFVLRGLSESVTKERETVTVPLPKQLTKEQKSWLKHEHSEALVGTILYQLLSDPMRATTLLASLNSNHTNIDEALYLQENDIDTGKPVLEETALKEEIDLDSLRLDSLDTNQQQEVIEEEEEDPLKDFFSSMNK
;
A
#
# COMPACT_ATOMS: atom_id res chain seq x y z
N MET A 1 44.56 -13.49 15.38
CA MET A 1 43.26 -12.86 15.71
C MET A 1 42.17 -13.86 15.34
N ALA A 2 41.49 -14.47 16.30
CA ALA A 2 40.39 -15.39 16.00
C ALA A 2 39.20 -14.58 15.45
N LYS A 3 38.65 -14.98 14.30
CA LYS A 3 37.45 -14.37 13.73
C LYS A 3 36.27 -14.71 14.64
N ASN A 4 35.74 -13.70 15.36
CA ASN A 4 34.53 -13.78 16.19
C ASN A 4 33.23 -13.81 15.35
N THR A 5 33.26 -14.26 14.11
CA THR A 5 32.11 -14.28 13.22
C THR A 5 31.36 -15.60 13.38
N ILE A 6 30.05 -15.53 13.59
CA ILE A 6 29.19 -16.72 13.59
C ILE A 6 28.99 -17.17 12.14
N GLU A 7 29.30 -18.43 11.85
CA GLU A 7 29.17 -19.01 10.51
C GLU A 7 27.93 -19.91 10.38
N ARG A 8 27.41 -20.08 9.15
CA ARG A 8 26.28 -20.97 8.88
C ARG A 8 26.67 -22.41 9.22
N GLY A 9 25.81 -23.11 9.97
CA GLY A 9 26.08 -24.48 10.42
C GLY A 9 26.93 -24.57 11.70
N GLN A 10 27.40 -23.45 12.25
CA GLN A 10 28.05 -23.42 13.55
C GLN A 10 27.04 -23.74 14.65
N SER A 11 27.41 -24.66 15.55
CA SER A 11 26.58 -24.99 16.71
C SER A 11 26.65 -23.87 17.75
N ILE A 12 25.49 -23.39 18.20
CA ILE A 12 25.37 -22.41 19.28
C ILE A 12 24.70 -23.10 20.46
N THR A 13 25.30 -22.99 21.64
CA THR A 13 24.79 -23.59 22.88
C THR A 13 24.22 -22.50 23.78
N PHE A 14 22.98 -22.66 24.22
CA PHE A 14 22.29 -21.71 25.09
C PHE A 14 21.99 -22.35 26.45
N ARG A 15 21.96 -21.54 27.50
CA ARG A 15 21.46 -21.92 28.82
C ARG A 15 20.09 -21.31 29.02
N VAL A 16 19.17 -22.07 29.59
CA VAL A 16 17.86 -21.56 29.98
C VAL A 16 18.04 -20.62 31.19
N PRO A 17 17.60 -19.35 31.12
CA PRO A 17 17.71 -18.42 32.24
C PRO A 17 16.95 -18.89 33.49
N SER A 18 17.41 -18.48 34.67
CA SER A 18 16.76 -18.83 35.95
C SER A 18 15.37 -18.22 36.12
N ASP A 19 15.10 -17.10 35.45
CA ASP A 19 13.81 -16.39 35.49
C ASP A 19 12.77 -16.99 34.51
N THR A 20 13.07 -18.11 33.87
CA THR A 20 12.16 -18.72 32.88
C THR A 20 10.90 -19.27 33.58
N PRO A 21 9.69 -18.83 33.20
CA PRO A 21 8.44 -19.34 33.77
C PRO A 21 8.27 -20.86 33.63
N ASP A 22 7.68 -21.50 34.65
CA ASP A 22 7.51 -22.96 34.71
C ASP A 22 6.69 -23.54 33.55
N TYR A 23 5.69 -22.79 33.05
CA TYR A 23 4.89 -23.25 31.91
C TYR A 23 5.74 -23.37 30.61
N LEU A 24 6.76 -22.53 30.43
CA LEU A 24 7.69 -22.63 29.30
C LEU A 24 8.63 -23.82 29.46
N LEU A 25 9.10 -24.10 30.68
CA LEU A 25 9.92 -25.28 30.97
C LEU A 25 9.16 -26.57 30.63
N LYS A 26 7.89 -26.67 31.04
CA LYS A 26 7.00 -27.78 30.70
C LYS A 26 6.78 -27.91 29.19
N ALA A 27 6.59 -26.78 28.49
CA ALA A 27 6.45 -26.79 27.04
C ALA A 27 7.73 -27.29 26.34
N LEU A 28 8.91 -26.85 26.78
CA LEU A 28 10.20 -27.32 26.27
C LEU A 28 10.42 -28.81 26.52
N GLN A 29 10.04 -29.31 27.71
CA GLN A 29 10.12 -30.73 28.03
C GLN A 29 9.21 -31.57 27.13
N ARG A 30 7.95 -31.16 26.94
CA ARG A 30 7.02 -31.82 26.02
C ARG A 30 7.58 -31.84 24.59
N LEU A 31 8.08 -30.69 24.12
CA LEU A 31 8.67 -30.59 22.78
C LEU A 31 9.87 -31.54 22.62
N LYS A 32 10.73 -31.66 23.64
CA LYS A 32 11.86 -32.60 23.65
C LYS A 32 11.40 -34.05 23.57
N GLU A 33 10.32 -34.39 24.26
CA GLU A 33 9.74 -35.74 24.24
C GLU A 33 9.12 -36.09 22.89
N THR A 34 8.42 -35.14 22.26
CA THR A 34 7.78 -35.29 20.96
C THR A 34 8.79 -35.37 19.81
N GLU A 35 9.69 -34.37 19.69
CA GLU A 35 10.58 -34.21 18.53
C GLU A 35 11.88 -35.02 18.65
N ARG A 36 12.31 -35.35 19.87
CA ARG A 36 13.52 -36.14 20.19
C ARG A 36 14.77 -35.72 19.40
N ARG A 37 15.05 -36.38 18.27
CA ARG A 37 16.22 -36.13 17.41
C ARG A 37 16.13 -34.79 16.66
N ASN A 38 14.92 -34.30 16.41
CA ASN A 38 14.67 -33.06 15.69
C ASN A 38 14.51 -31.85 16.61
N PHE A 39 14.57 -32.04 17.93
CA PHE A 39 14.35 -30.99 18.92
C PHE A 39 15.22 -29.75 18.66
N SER A 40 16.52 -29.92 18.40
CA SER A 40 17.42 -28.81 18.14
C SER A 40 17.07 -28.04 16.86
N SER A 41 16.61 -28.74 15.81
CA SER A 41 16.16 -28.11 14.57
C SER A 41 14.89 -27.29 14.80
N GLN A 42 13.94 -27.84 15.58
CA GLN A 42 12.69 -27.15 15.90
C GLN A 42 12.93 -25.91 16.77
N ILE A 43 13.81 -26.01 17.78
CA ILE A 43 14.21 -24.85 18.59
C ILE A 43 14.93 -23.81 17.74
N ALA A 44 15.81 -24.21 16.82
CA ALA A 44 16.48 -23.28 15.92
C ALA A 44 15.47 -22.46 15.09
N GLN A 45 14.37 -23.06 14.63
CA GLN A 45 13.31 -22.32 13.93
C GLN A 45 12.64 -21.27 14.82
N PHE A 46 12.35 -21.60 16.08
CA PHE A 46 11.78 -20.63 17.03
C PHE A 46 12.73 -19.48 17.33
N VAL A 47 14.03 -19.78 17.50
CA VAL A 47 15.05 -18.75 17.71
C VAL A 47 15.21 -17.84 16.49
N LEU A 48 15.26 -18.41 15.28
CA LEU A 48 15.33 -17.61 14.05
C LEU A 48 14.11 -16.71 13.87
N ARG A 49 12.91 -17.23 14.18
CA ARG A 49 11.68 -16.44 14.15
C ARG A 49 11.73 -15.30 15.18
N GLY A 50 12.04 -15.59 16.43
CA GLY A 50 12.15 -14.57 17.48
C GLY A 50 13.20 -13.52 17.16
N LEU A 51 14.34 -13.91 16.58
CA LEU A 51 15.36 -12.98 16.11
C LEU A 51 14.84 -12.12 14.97
N SER A 52 14.18 -12.71 13.97
CA SER A 52 13.60 -11.95 12.86
C SER A 52 12.56 -10.93 13.33
N GLU A 53 11.74 -11.29 14.32
CA GLU A 53 10.75 -10.39 14.93
C GLU A 53 11.43 -9.27 15.72
N SER A 54 12.50 -9.58 16.48
CA SER A 54 13.25 -8.56 17.23
C SER A 54 13.94 -7.56 16.30
N VAL A 55 14.56 -8.02 15.21
CA VAL A 55 15.20 -7.16 14.20
C VAL A 55 14.15 -6.32 13.47
N THR A 56 12.96 -6.88 13.21
CA THR A 56 11.85 -6.15 12.59
C THR A 56 11.28 -5.09 13.54
N LYS A 57 11.28 -5.31 14.86
CA LYS A 57 10.88 -4.30 15.85
C LYS A 57 11.89 -3.18 16.02
N GLU A 58 13.18 -3.47 15.87
CA GLU A 58 14.25 -2.46 15.96
C GLU A 58 14.33 -1.57 14.71
N ARG A 59 13.92 -2.07 13.54
CA ARG A 59 13.73 -1.23 12.37
C ARG A 59 12.34 -0.61 12.44
N GLU A 60 12.20 0.68 12.17
CA GLU A 60 10.91 1.38 12.07
C GLU A 60 10.13 0.90 10.83
N THR A 61 9.75 -0.37 10.82
CA THR A 61 9.12 -1.05 9.69
C THR A 61 7.65 -1.28 9.98
N VAL A 62 6.79 -0.68 9.16
CA VAL A 62 5.35 -0.87 9.23
C VAL A 62 4.99 -2.07 8.36
N THR A 63 4.52 -3.17 8.98
CA THR A 63 4.01 -4.33 8.24
C THR A 63 2.50 -4.19 8.04
N VAL A 64 2.07 -3.92 6.81
CA VAL A 64 0.64 -3.81 6.46
C VAL A 64 0.17 -5.12 5.80
N PRO A 65 -0.74 -5.89 6.41
CA PRO A 65 -1.30 -7.08 5.77
C PRO A 65 -2.23 -6.69 4.62
N LEU A 66 -2.12 -7.40 3.49
CA LEU A 66 -2.98 -7.15 2.34
C LEU A 66 -4.34 -7.87 2.49
N PRO A 67 -5.47 -7.22 2.12
CA PRO A 67 -6.81 -7.77 2.31
C PRO A 67 -7.17 -8.88 1.30
N LYS A 68 -6.51 -8.92 0.14
CA LYS A 68 -6.76 -9.88 -0.94
C LYS A 68 -5.45 -10.36 -1.56
N GLN A 69 -5.48 -11.51 -2.22
CA GLN A 69 -4.34 -12.01 -2.98
C GLN A 69 -4.08 -11.10 -4.19
N LEU A 70 -2.84 -10.63 -4.33
CA LEU A 70 -2.43 -9.80 -5.46
C LEU A 70 -2.32 -10.62 -6.76
N THR A 71 -2.72 -10.01 -7.88
CA THR A 71 -2.45 -10.52 -9.23
C THR A 71 -0.94 -10.53 -9.53
N LYS A 72 -0.51 -11.24 -10.57
CA LYS A 72 0.92 -11.26 -10.98
C LYS A 72 1.42 -9.85 -11.32
N GLU A 73 0.61 -9.07 -12.01
CA GLU A 73 0.92 -7.69 -12.37
C GLU A 73 1.03 -6.80 -11.14
N GLN A 74 0.08 -6.88 -10.21
CA GLN A 74 0.14 -6.11 -8.95
C GLN A 74 1.38 -6.47 -8.12
N LYS A 75 1.76 -7.75 -8.09
CA LYS A 75 3.01 -8.20 -7.44
C LYS A 75 4.26 -7.69 -8.15
N SER A 76 4.24 -7.59 -9.48
CA SER A 76 5.35 -7.02 -10.25
C SER A 76 5.43 -5.52 -10.00
N TRP A 77 4.29 -4.83 -10.08
CA TRP A 77 4.14 -3.41 -9.82
C TRP A 77 4.72 -3.04 -8.46
N LEU A 78 4.31 -3.72 -7.38
CA LEU A 78 4.80 -3.44 -6.03
C LEU A 78 6.31 -3.67 -5.84
N LYS A 79 6.97 -4.39 -6.75
CA LYS A 79 8.43 -4.63 -6.74
C LYS A 79 9.23 -3.66 -7.60
N HIS A 80 8.56 -2.87 -8.44
CA HIS A 80 9.24 -1.85 -9.25
C HIS A 80 9.62 -0.66 -8.36
N GLU A 81 10.81 -0.11 -8.60
CA GLU A 81 11.39 1.00 -7.81
C GLU A 81 10.47 2.22 -7.73
N HIS A 82 9.86 2.61 -8.85
CA HIS A 82 8.93 3.75 -8.88
C HIS A 82 7.68 3.51 -8.03
N SER A 83 7.13 2.29 -8.06
CA SER A 83 5.96 1.95 -7.26
C SER A 83 6.28 1.93 -5.76
N GLU A 84 7.46 1.44 -5.40
CA GLU A 84 7.96 1.48 -4.02
C GLU A 84 8.10 2.92 -3.53
N ALA A 85 8.68 3.81 -4.36
CA ALA A 85 8.80 5.23 -4.05
C ALA A 85 7.42 5.92 -3.87
N LEU A 86 6.44 5.59 -4.73
CA LEU A 86 5.09 6.11 -4.60
C LEU A 86 4.42 5.64 -3.30
N VAL A 87 4.50 4.35 -2.98
CA VAL A 87 3.96 3.81 -1.72
C VAL A 87 4.63 4.44 -0.51
N GLY A 88 5.96 4.60 -0.55
CA GLY A 88 6.72 5.28 0.49
C GLY A 88 6.30 6.73 0.69
N THR A 89 6.03 7.46 -0.40
CA THR A 89 5.56 8.86 -0.35
C THR A 89 4.17 8.96 0.26
N ILE A 90 3.24 8.08 -0.14
CA ILE A 90 1.88 8.03 0.43
C ILE A 90 1.95 7.72 1.93
N LEU A 91 2.78 6.76 2.33
CA LEU A 91 2.96 6.39 3.73
C LEU A 91 3.56 7.55 4.55
N TYR A 92 4.56 8.25 4.00
CA TYR A 92 5.15 9.43 4.62
C TYR A 92 4.11 10.54 4.83
N GLN A 93 3.28 10.81 3.83
CA GLN A 93 2.22 11.82 3.94
C GLN A 93 1.18 11.43 4.99
N LEU A 94 0.80 10.15 5.06
CA LEU A 94 -0.14 9.64 6.06
C LEU A 94 0.40 9.74 7.49
N LEU A 95 1.70 9.50 7.69
CA LEU A 95 2.37 9.64 8.98
C LEU A 95 2.57 11.11 9.40
N SER A 96 2.75 12.00 8.42
CA SER A 96 3.01 13.42 8.66
C SER A 96 1.73 14.22 8.92
N ASP A 97 0.68 14.01 8.13
CA ASP A 97 -0.61 14.68 8.25
C ASP A 97 -1.74 13.76 7.75
N PRO A 98 -2.34 12.96 8.66
CA PRO A 98 -3.36 11.99 8.28
C PRO A 98 -4.63 12.65 7.75
N MET A 99 -5.00 13.84 8.26
CA MET A 99 -6.22 14.54 7.84
C MET A 99 -6.14 14.94 6.37
N ARG A 100 -5.02 15.55 5.96
CA ARG A 100 -4.82 15.91 4.55
C ARG A 100 -4.72 14.69 3.63
N ALA A 101 -4.05 13.63 4.07
CA ALA A 101 -3.93 12.39 3.31
C ALA A 101 -5.31 11.76 3.04
N THR A 102 -6.19 11.74 4.05
CA THR A 102 -7.56 11.23 3.89
C THR A 102 -8.40 12.08 2.95
N THR A 103 -8.30 13.41 3.03
CA THR A 103 -9.02 14.32 2.12
C THR A 103 -8.56 14.16 0.68
N LEU A 104 -7.25 14.02 0.44
CA LEU A 104 -6.72 13.75 -0.89
C LEU A 104 -7.18 12.38 -1.42
N LEU A 105 -7.17 11.34 -0.61
CA LEU A 105 -7.68 10.02 -1.01
C LEU A 105 -9.19 10.05 -1.29
N ALA A 106 -9.96 10.83 -0.53
CA ALA A 106 -11.38 11.03 -0.77
C ALA A 106 -11.61 11.73 -2.11
N SER A 107 -10.91 12.84 -2.37
CA SER A 107 -10.97 13.59 -3.64
C SER A 107 -10.56 12.72 -4.85
N LEU A 108 -9.50 11.93 -4.73
CA LEU A 108 -9.06 11.02 -5.80
C LEU A 108 -10.07 9.91 -6.09
N ASN A 109 -10.74 9.38 -5.08
CA ASN A 109 -11.77 8.36 -5.25
C ASN A 109 -13.13 8.93 -5.67
N SER A 110 -13.42 10.22 -5.39
CA SER A 110 -14.69 10.87 -5.71
C SER A 110 -14.67 11.64 -7.05
N ASN A 111 -13.56 11.63 -7.79
CA ASN A 111 -13.41 12.33 -9.08
C ASN A 111 -13.63 13.86 -9.00
N HIS A 112 -13.61 14.45 -7.79
CA HIS A 112 -13.72 15.90 -7.59
C HIS A 112 -12.32 16.52 -7.50
N THR A 113 -12.08 17.52 -8.35
CA THR A 113 -10.80 18.23 -8.46
C THR A 113 -10.60 19.31 -7.38
N ASN A 114 -11.59 19.56 -6.53
CA ASN A 114 -11.52 20.57 -5.47
C ASN A 114 -11.51 19.96 -4.07
N ILE A 115 -10.40 20.17 -3.38
CA ILE A 115 -10.08 19.63 -2.05
C ILE A 115 -11.03 20.19 -0.97
N ASP A 116 -11.45 21.45 -1.11
CA ASP A 116 -12.36 22.10 -0.15
C ASP A 116 -13.79 21.54 -0.24
N GLU A 117 -14.25 21.15 -1.43
CA GLU A 117 -15.59 20.62 -1.67
C GLU A 117 -15.76 19.21 -1.07
N ALA A 118 -14.72 18.37 -1.16
CA ALA A 118 -14.71 17.03 -0.57
C ALA A 118 -14.78 17.06 0.97
N LEU A 119 -14.22 18.11 1.60
CA LEU A 119 -14.28 18.28 3.05
C LEU A 119 -15.71 18.59 3.53
N TYR A 120 -16.46 19.38 2.77
CA TYR A 120 -17.87 19.69 3.06
C TYR A 120 -18.82 18.49 2.87
N LEU A 121 -18.54 17.58 1.94
CA LEU A 121 -19.36 16.36 1.77
C LEU A 121 -19.22 15.39 2.94
N GLN A 122 -18.02 15.26 3.53
CA GLN A 122 -17.80 14.36 4.66
C GLN A 122 -18.48 14.83 5.96
N GLU A 123 -18.68 16.15 6.15
CA GLU A 123 -19.36 16.68 7.33
C GLU A 123 -20.87 16.38 7.33
N ASN A 124 -21.48 16.16 6.16
CA ASN A 124 -22.92 15.88 6.04
C ASN A 124 -23.30 14.41 6.30
N ASP A 125 -22.35 13.48 6.31
CA ASP A 125 -22.59 12.05 6.54
C ASP A 125 -22.43 11.61 8.00
N ILE A 126 -21.88 12.47 8.88
CA ILE A 126 -21.59 12.12 10.28
C ILE A 126 -22.77 12.41 11.21
N ASP A 127 -23.74 13.25 10.82
CA ASP A 127 -24.93 13.54 11.60
C ASP A 127 -26.20 13.06 10.91
N THR A 128 -26.46 11.75 10.98
CA THR A 128 -27.76 11.17 11.34
C THR A 128 -27.73 9.66 11.14
N GLY A 129 -27.66 8.91 12.24
CA GLY A 129 -27.93 7.48 12.21
C GLY A 129 -29.37 7.22 11.78
N LYS A 130 -29.59 6.78 10.54
CA LYS A 130 -30.78 6.04 10.07
C LYS A 130 -30.47 5.30 8.74
N PRO A 131 -31.08 4.11 8.53
CA PRO A 131 -30.63 3.13 7.54
C PRO A 131 -31.13 3.41 6.12
N VAL A 132 -30.39 2.82 5.17
CA VAL A 132 -30.65 2.69 3.74
C VAL A 132 -32.10 2.30 3.42
N LEU A 133 -32.74 3.06 2.52
CA LEU A 133 -33.64 2.68 1.42
C LEU A 133 -34.65 3.81 1.18
N GLU A 134 -34.51 4.57 0.08
CA GLU A 134 -35.65 4.91 -0.78
C GLU A 134 -35.18 5.54 -2.10
N GLU A 135 -35.59 4.87 -3.18
CA GLU A 135 -35.59 5.29 -4.56
C GLU A 135 -36.60 6.44 -4.72
N THR A 136 -36.14 7.67 -4.89
CA THR A 136 -37.00 8.75 -5.41
C THR A 136 -36.25 9.61 -6.40
N ALA A 137 -36.63 9.42 -7.66
CA ALA A 137 -36.37 10.31 -8.77
C ALA A 137 -36.77 11.75 -8.44
N LEU A 138 -35.83 12.68 -8.61
CA LEU A 138 -36.14 14.08 -8.90
C LEU A 138 -35.45 14.43 -10.21
N LYS A 139 -36.29 14.60 -11.23
CA LYS A 139 -35.94 15.19 -12.52
C LYS A 139 -35.58 16.65 -12.27
N GLU A 140 -34.31 17.00 -12.38
CA GLU A 140 -33.93 18.35 -12.77
C GLU A 140 -33.74 18.33 -14.29
N GLU A 141 -34.71 18.91 -15.00
CA GLU A 141 -34.57 19.22 -16.42
C GLU A 141 -33.42 20.20 -16.59
N ILE A 142 -32.30 19.70 -17.10
CA ILE A 142 -31.23 20.55 -17.62
C ILE A 142 -31.79 21.21 -18.89
N ASP A 143 -32.10 22.50 -18.82
CA ASP A 143 -32.51 23.30 -19.97
C ASP A 143 -31.31 23.55 -20.90
N LEU A 144 -31.17 22.65 -21.88
CA LEU A 144 -30.11 22.61 -22.88
C LEU A 144 -30.15 23.83 -23.84
N ASP A 145 -31.18 24.66 -23.83
CA ASP A 145 -31.28 25.87 -24.67
C ASP A 145 -30.52 27.08 -24.09
N SER A 146 -30.02 27.00 -22.86
CA SER A 146 -29.28 28.09 -22.20
C SER A 146 -27.76 28.06 -22.43
N LEU A 147 -27.21 26.96 -22.97
CA LEU A 147 -25.78 26.84 -23.28
C LEU A 147 -25.46 27.47 -24.65
N ARG A 148 -25.26 28.78 -24.66
CA ARG A 148 -24.75 29.51 -25.84
C ARG A 148 -23.29 29.15 -26.10
N LEU A 149 -23.07 28.40 -27.18
CA LEU A 149 -21.77 28.01 -27.77
C LEU A 149 -20.89 29.20 -28.25
N ASP A 150 -21.34 30.44 -28.07
CA ASP A 150 -20.73 31.67 -28.62
C ASP A 150 -19.82 32.41 -27.61
N SER A 151 -19.45 31.76 -26.50
CA SER A 151 -18.63 32.37 -25.43
C SER A 151 -17.25 31.73 -25.27
N LEU A 152 -16.81 30.94 -26.25
CA LEU A 152 -15.42 30.49 -26.35
C LEU A 152 -14.63 31.49 -27.20
N ASP A 153 -14.27 32.62 -26.57
CA ASP A 153 -13.29 33.55 -27.10
C ASP A 153 -11.95 32.82 -27.29
N THR A 154 -11.72 32.37 -28.52
CA THR A 154 -10.44 31.89 -29.00
C THR A 154 -9.58 33.11 -29.29
N ASN A 155 -8.59 33.39 -28.43
CA ASN A 155 -7.32 34.02 -28.80
C ASN A 155 -6.48 34.27 -27.55
N GLN A 156 -5.42 33.48 -27.32
CA GLN A 156 -4.09 34.01 -27.03
C GLN A 156 -3.03 33.08 -27.63
N GLN A 157 -2.23 33.68 -28.50
CA GLN A 157 -1.09 33.13 -29.20
C GLN A 157 0.05 32.86 -28.21
N GLN A 158 0.65 31.67 -28.29
CA GLN A 158 1.97 31.43 -27.70
C GLN A 158 2.74 30.50 -28.65
N GLU A 159 3.81 31.03 -29.22
CA GLU A 159 4.75 30.31 -30.09
C GLU A 159 5.27 29.05 -29.39
N VAL A 160 5.03 27.88 -29.99
CA VAL A 160 5.69 26.63 -29.64
C VAL A 160 6.46 26.17 -30.87
N ILE A 161 7.76 26.02 -30.68
CA ILE A 161 8.74 25.52 -31.63
C ILE A 161 8.32 24.12 -32.07
N GLU A 162 8.22 23.90 -33.39
CA GLU A 162 8.00 22.59 -34.00
C GLU A 162 9.21 21.68 -33.71
N GLU A 163 9.06 20.74 -32.78
CA GLU A 163 9.78 19.47 -32.84
C GLU A 163 8.78 18.43 -33.36
N GLU A 164 9.05 17.88 -34.55
CA GLU A 164 8.30 16.77 -35.14
C GLU A 164 8.43 15.54 -34.24
N GLU A 165 7.54 15.38 -33.26
CA GLU A 165 7.28 14.08 -32.66
C GLU A 165 6.54 13.22 -33.69
N GLU A 166 7.26 12.29 -34.30
CA GLU A 166 6.68 11.29 -35.21
C GLU A 166 5.53 10.56 -34.49
N ASP A 167 4.30 10.75 -35.00
CA ASP A 167 3.09 10.12 -34.49
C ASP A 167 3.24 8.58 -34.52
N PRO A 168 3.44 7.91 -33.36
CA PRO A 168 3.78 6.49 -33.29
C PRO A 168 2.63 5.58 -33.76
N LEU A 169 1.45 6.16 -34.01
CA LEU A 169 0.26 5.46 -34.49
C LEU A 169 0.17 5.43 -36.02
N LYS A 170 0.89 6.31 -36.73
CA LYS A 170 0.90 6.35 -38.21
C LYS A 170 1.56 5.12 -38.81
N ASP A 171 2.62 4.62 -38.18
CA ASP A 171 3.33 3.42 -38.60
C ASP A 171 2.53 2.14 -38.29
N PHE A 172 1.70 2.17 -37.25
CA PHE A 172 0.79 1.07 -36.87
C PHE A 172 -0.36 0.87 -37.88
N PHE A 173 -1.01 1.95 -38.33
CA PHE A 173 -2.08 1.82 -39.33
C PHE A 173 -1.55 1.38 -40.72
N SER A 174 -0.30 1.72 -41.03
CA SER A 174 0.35 1.36 -42.29
C SER A 174 0.66 -0.15 -42.39
N SER A 175 0.90 -0.83 -41.26
CA SER A 175 1.22 -2.27 -41.26
C SER A 175 0.01 -3.20 -41.39
N MET A 176 -1.22 -2.68 -41.27
CA MET A 176 -2.44 -3.49 -41.25
C MET A 176 -3.18 -3.56 -42.59
N ASN A 177 -2.73 -2.76 -43.58
CA ASN A 177 -3.31 -2.67 -44.92
C ASN A 177 -2.43 -3.32 -46.01
N LYS A 178 -1.66 -4.36 -45.67
CA LYS A 178 -0.86 -5.13 -46.64
C LYS A 178 -1.28 -6.58 -46.72
#